data_AF-A0A5C7XKY0-F1
#
_entry.id   AF-A0A5C7XKY0-F1
#
_cell.length_a   1.000
_cell.length_b   1.000
_cell.length_c   1.000
_cell.angle_alpha   90.00
_cell.angle_beta   90.00
_cell.angle_gamma   90.00
#
_symmetry.space_group_name_H-M   'P 1'
#
loop_
_entity.id
_entity.type
_entity.pdbx_description
1 polymer ?
#
loop_
_entity_poly.entity_id
_entity_poly.type
_entity_poly.pdbx_seq_one_letter_code
_entity_poly.pdbx_strand_id
1 'polypeptide(L)'
;MTFMGKTLGAILLAMSLHAQASERPERFEVGVGGFFGPSFAVELNETGELVYSRNAKTFVTADGTVRETVEASPQAWRAFCDELDAIGVWAWKPRYENPDVMDGTQWRVDIAACGKSVTSSGYNAYPGGASPPDGDAFARFLRAVGELLGGREFR
;
A
#
# COMPACT_ATOMS: atom_id res chain seq x y z
N MET A 1 -52.63 42.53 -25.91
CA MET A 1 -51.72 41.67 -26.70
C MET A 1 -50.34 42.29 -26.56
N THR A 2 -49.32 41.71 -25.92
CA THR A 2 -48.97 40.29 -25.75
C THR A 2 -48.07 40.13 -24.52
N PHE A 3 -48.22 38.99 -23.87
CA PHE A 3 -47.53 38.51 -22.67
C PHE A 3 -46.11 37.97 -22.97
N MET A 4 -45.37 37.76 -21.88
CA MET A 4 -44.38 36.69 -21.64
C MET A 4 -42.92 36.91 -22.09
N GLY A 5 -42.05 36.75 -21.10
CA GLY A 5 -40.60 36.78 -21.24
C GLY A 5 -39.99 35.46 -21.67
N LYS A 6 -38.65 35.38 -21.58
CA LYS A 6 -37.82 34.17 -21.57
C LYS A 6 -36.37 34.59 -21.26
N THR A 7 -35.92 34.42 -20.03
CA THR A 7 -35.11 33.28 -19.53
C THR A 7 -33.61 33.59 -19.56
N LEU A 8 -33.01 33.72 -18.38
CA LEU A 8 -31.57 33.68 -18.15
C LEU A 8 -31.01 32.34 -18.66
N GLY A 9 -30.08 32.38 -19.60
CA GLY A 9 -29.22 31.24 -19.91
C GLY A 9 -28.04 31.22 -18.93
N ALA A 10 -28.18 30.51 -17.82
CA ALA A 10 -27.03 30.13 -17.00
C ALA A 10 -26.22 29.08 -17.79
N ILE A 11 -25.01 29.44 -18.20
CA ILE A 11 -24.04 28.49 -18.73
C ILE A 11 -23.59 27.64 -17.55
N LEU A 12 -24.17 26.44 -17.40
CA LEU A 12 -23.59 25.40 -16.57
C LEU A 12 -22.26 25.01 -17.19
N LEU A 13 -21.16 25.43 -16.55
CA LEU A 13 -19.85 24.86 -16.77
C LEU A 13 -19.96 23.37 -16.42
N ALA A 14 -19.90 22.50 -17.42
CA ALA A 14 -19.89 21.05 -17.22
C ALA A 14 -18.67 20.71 -16.36
N MET A 15 -18.89 20.42 -15.08
CA MET A 15 -17.85 19.86 -14.22
C MET A 15 -17.44 18.52 -14.82
N SER A 16 -16.23 18.46 -15.36
CA SER A 16 -15.63 17.20 -15.74
C SER A 16 -15.60 16.29 -14.50
N LEU A 17 -16.39 15.22 -14.52
CA LEU A 17 -16.20 14.06 -13.65
C LEU A 17 -14.87 13.40 -14.06
N HIS A 18 -13.75 14.00 -13.68
CA HIS A 18 -12.63 13.17 -13.29
C HIS A 18 -12.97 12.75 -11.88
N ALA A 19 -13.22 11.45 -11.68
CA ALA A 19 -13.16 10.89 -10.36
C ALA A 19 -11.84 11.39 -9.75
N GLN A 20 -11.93 12.27 -8.75
CA GLN A 20 -10.84 12.39 -7.81
C GLN A 20 -10.79 11.02 -7.16
N ALA A 21 -9.97 10.13 -7.72
CA ALA A 21 -9.52 8.96 -6.99
C ALA A 21 -9.03 9.54 -5.66
N SER A 22 -9.71 9.15 -4.58
CA SER A 22 -9.41 9.64 -3.24
C SER A 22 -7.90 9.60 -3.06
N GLU A 23 -7.28 10.73 -2.70
CA GLU A 23 -5.85 10.75 -2.36
C GLU A 23 -5.56 9.84 -1.16
N ARG A 24 -6.61 9.45 -0.41
CA ARG A 24 -6.54 8.43 0.63
C ARG A 24 -6.80 7.03 0.06
N PRO A 25 -5.98 6.04 0.47
CA PRO A 25 -6.25 4.64 0.17
C PRO A 25 -7.61 4.20 0.75
N GLU A 26 -8.27 3.27 0.08
CA GLU A 26 -9.47 2.59 0.59
C GLU A 26 -9.10 1.42 1.51
N ARG A 27 -7.96 0.78 1.23
CA ARG A 27 -7.41 -0.32 2.03
C ARG A 27 -5.89 -0.28 1.94
N PHE A 28 -5.23 -0.52 3.07
CA PHE A 28 -3.79 -0.66 3.12
C PHE A 28 -3.45 -1.64 4.24
N GLU A 29 -3.06 -2.85 3.90
CA GLU A 29 -2.58 -3.85 4.85
C GLU A 29 -1.33 -4.49 4.23
N VAL A 30 -0.16 -4.19 4.79
CA VAL A 30 1.11 -4.71 4.28
C VAL A 30 1.90 -5.22 5.47
N GLY A 31 2.45 -6.43 5.35
CA GLY A 31 3.30 -7.02 6.38
C GLY A 31 4.42 -7.88 5.80
N VAL A 32 5.56 -7.88 6.47
CA VAL A 32 6.71 -8.73 6.16
C VAL A 32 7.44 -9.14 7.44
N GLY A 33 7.88 -10.38 7.51
CA GLY A 33 8.71 -10.89 8.60
C GLY A 33 8.50 -12.38 8.85
N GLY A 34 9.17 -12.90 9.87
CA GLY A 34 9.11 -14.31 10.23
C GLY A 34 9.06 -14.53 11.73
N PHE A 35 8.99 -15.79 12.15
CA PHE A 35 9.01 -16.15 13.56
C PHE A 35 10.34 -15.76 14.22
N PHE A 36 11.44 -15.86 13.47
CA PHE A 36 12.77 -15.46 13.87
C PHE A 36 13.15 -14.12 13.25
N GLY A 37 13.43 -13.12 14.09
CA GLY A 37 13.93 -11.82 13.65
C GLY A 37 12.86 -10.75 13.58
N PRO A 38 13.18 -9.58 13.00
CA PRO A 38 12.25 -8.47 12.97
C PRO A 38 11.06 -8.75 12.06
N SER A 39 9.95 -8.08 12.36
CA SER A 39 8.80 -8.00 11.47
C SER A 39 8.21 -6.59 11.49
N PHE A 40 7.55 -6.26 10.38
CA PHE A 40 6.98 -4.96 10.10
C PHE A 40 5.59 -5.12 9.52
N ALA A 41 4.69 -4.24 9.91
CA ALA A 41 3.38 -4.13 9.29
C ALA A 41 2.92 -2.68 9.24
N VAL A 42 2.05 -2.38 8.31
CA VAL A 42 1.33 -1.12 8.23
C VAL A 42 -0.11 -1.39 7.81
N GLU A 43 -1.03 -0.78 8.55
CA GLU A 43 -2.47 -0.92 8.35
C GLU A 43 -3.14 0.45 8.27
N LEU A 44 -4.14 0.61 7.39
CA LEU A 44 -5.04 1.76 7.41
C LEU A 44 -6.07 1.55 8.52
N ASN A 45 -6.11 2.43 9.51
CA ASN A 45 -7.10 2.38 10.56
C ASN A 45 -8.46 2.98 10.13
N GLU A 46 -9.47 2.89 10.99
CA GLU A 46 -10.83 3.38 10.72
C GLU A 46 -10.91 4.91 10.51
N THR A 47 -9.94 5.68 11.00
CA THR A 47 -9.86 7.14 10.82
C THR A 47 -9.15 7.53 9.51
N GLY A 48 -8.61 6.54 8.78
CA GLY A 48 -7.89 6.72 7.52
C GLY A 48 -6.42 7.12 7.70
N GLU A 49 -5.81 6.77 8.82
CA GLU A 49 -4.39 6.98 9.13
C GLU A 49 -3.61 5.67 9.01
N LEU A 50 -2.33 5.76 8.61
CA LEU A 50 -1.46 4.59 8.57
C LEU A 50 -0.93 4.30 9.97
N VAL A 51 -1.11 3.07 10.45
CA VAL A 51 -0.57 2.59 11.72
C VAL A 51 0.57 1.63 11.41
N TYR A 52 1.80 2.09 11.66
CA TYR A 52 3.00 1.29 11.51
C TYR A 52 3.28 0.49 12.79
N SER A 53 3.49 -0.81 12.63
CA SER A 53 3.84 -1.75 13.70
C SER A 53 5.19 -2.38 13.41
N ARG A 54 6.03 -2.51 14.43
CA ARG A 54 7.30 -3.24 14.34
C ARG A 54 7.58 -4.07 15.58
N ASN A 55 8.17 -5.24 15.38
CA ASN A 55 8.70 -6.07 16.45
C ASN A 55 10.11 -6.52 16.06
N ALA A 56 11.06 -6.43 16.99
CA ALA A 56 12.46 -6.69 16.69
C ALA A 56 12.85 -8.18 16.77
N LYS A 57 11.98 -9.04 17.30
CA LYS A 57 12.32 -10.42 17.67
C LYS A 57 11.47 -11.47 16.97
N THR A 58 10.23 -11.13 16.64
CA THR A 58 9.24 -12.03 16.05
C THR A 58 8.14 -11.22 15.34
N PHE A 59 6.98 -11.81 15.09
CA PHE A 59 5.80 -11.16 14.50
C PHE A 59 5.29 -9.94 15.29
N VAL A 60 4.73 -8.97 14.55
CA VAL A 60 4.06 -7.75 15.08
C VAL A 60 2.81 -8.02 15.91
N THR A 61 2.34 -9.27 15.95
CA THR A 61 1.22 -9.70 16.81
C THR A 61 1.67 -10.05 18.22
N ALA A 62 2.97 -10.18 18.48
CA ALA A 62 3.51 -10.54 19.78
C ALA A 62 3.66 -9.35 20.73
N ASP A 63 3.86 -9.67 22.01
CA ASP A 63 4.19 -8.69 23.05
C ASP A 63 5.48 -7.93 22.72
N GLY A 64 5.55 -6.67 23.18
CA GLY A 64 6.67 -5.77 22.90
C GLY A 64 6.67 -5.14 21.51
N THR A 65 5.63 -5.36 20.71
CA THR A 65 5.42 -4.65 19.44
C THR A 65 5.23 -3.16 19.67
N VAL A 66 6.01 -2.34 18.95
CA VAL A 66 5.88 -0.88 18.95
C VAL A 66 4.93 -0.48 17.83
N ARG A 67 4.01 0.44 18.12
CA ARG A 67 3.05 1.00 17.16
C ARG A 67 3.10 2.51 17.15
N GLU A 68 2.99 3.10 15.99
CA GLU A 68 2.88 4.55 15.80
C GLU A 68 1.99 4.89 14.61
N THR A 69 1.24 5.97 14.73
CA THR A 69 0.49 6.55 13.61
C THR A 69 1.42 7.40 12.76
N VAL A 70 1.33 7.24 11.44
CA VAL A 70 2.12 7.98 10.46
C VAL A 70 1.18 8.72 9.50
N GLU A 71 1.39 10.03 9.39
CA GLU A 71 0.72 10.84 8.38
C GLU A 71 1.59 10.91 7.12
N ALA A 72 1.16 10.23 6.06
CA ALA A 72 1.82 10.28 4.77
C ALA A 72 1.37 11.53 4.00
N SER A 73 2.33 12.34 3.56
CA SER A 73 2.04 13.53 2.76
C SER A 73 1.46 13.17 1.38
N PRO A 74 0.71 14.08 0.73
CA PRO A 74 0.24 13.85 -0.65
C PRO A 74 1.38 13.61 -1.65
N GLN A 75 2.59 14.13 -1.39
CA GLN A 75 3.76 13.85 -2.23
C GLN A 75 4.27 12.42 -2.03
N ALA A 76 4.31 11.94 -0.79
CA ALA A 76 4.73 10.57 -0.48
C ALA A 76 3.76 9.55 -1.10
N TRP A 77 2.45 9.81 -1.03
CA TRP A 77 1.44 8.99 -1.70
C TRP A 77 1.63 8.92 -3.22
N ARG A 78 1.88 10.06 -3.87
CA ARG A 78 2.16 10.10 -5.32
C ARG A 78 3.41 9.31 -5.68
N ALA A 79 4.52 9.52 -4.96
CA ALA A 79 5.76 8.78 -5.20
C ALA A 79 5.58 7.27 -4.98
N PHE A 80 4.80 6.88 -3.97
CA PHE A 80 4.42 5.49 -3.75
C PHE A 80 3.64 4.92 -4.94
N CYS A 81 2.58 5.60 -5.38
CA CYS A 81 1.78 5.18 -6.53
C CYS A 81 2.60 5.02 -7.82
N ASP A 82 3.49 5.98 -8.10
CA ASP A 82 4.37 5.95 -9.27
C ASP A 82 5.31 4.74 -9.22
N GLU A 83 5.87 4.43 -8.04
CA GLU A 83 6.74 3.27 -7.86
C GLU A 83 5.97 1.96 -8.03
N LEU A 84 4.75 1.84 -7.48
CA LEU A 84 3.89 0.66 -7.62
C LEU A 84 3.56 0.37 -9.10
N ASP A 85 3.28 1.42 -9.86
CA ASP A 85 3.09 1.34 -11.31
C ASP A 85 4.37 0.89 -12.02
N ALA A 86 5.52 1.45 -11.66
CA ALA A 86 6.80 1.12 -12.28
C ALA A 86 7.25 -0.33 -12.04
N ILE A 87 6.98 -0.90 -10.87
CA ILE A 87 7.33 -2.30 -10.54
C ILE A 87 6.23 -3.30 -10.87
N GLY A 88 5.09 -2.84 -11.39
CA GLY A 88 3.97 -3.69 -11.80
C GLY A 88 3.29 -4.44 -10.65
N VAL A 89 3.22 -3.85 -9.45
CA VAL A 89 2.61 -4.46 -8.25
C VAL A 89 1.20 -4.97 -8.51
N TRP A 90 0.42 -4.24 -9.30
CA TRP A 90 -0.97 -4.55 -9.60
C TRP A 90 -1.17 -5.84 -10.40
N ALA A 91 -0.11 -6.37 -11.01
CA ALA A 91 -0.14 -7.61 -11.80
C ALA A 91 0.48 -8.81 -11.05
N TRP A 92 0.81 -8.66 -9.77
CA TRP A 92 1.37 -9.74 -8.97
C TRP A 92 0.40 -10.92 -8.87
N LYS A 93 0.95 -12.14 -8.84
CA LYS A 93 0.18 -13.36 -8.57
C LYS A 93 -0.42 -13.28 -7.16
N PRO A 94 -1.59 -13.91 -6.92
CA PRO A 94 -2.17 -13.92 -5.58
C PRO A 94 -1.29 -14.60 -4.52
N ARG A 95 -0.47 -15.59 -4.92
CA ARG A 95 0.39 -16.37 -4.01
C ARG A 95 1.74 -16.68 -4.62
N TYR A 96 2.77 -16.61 -3.78
CA TYR A 96 4.15 -17.02 -4.07
C TYR A 96 4.65 -17.92 -2.93
N GLU A 97 4.89 -19.19 -3.20
CA GLU A 97 5.27 -20.15 -2.15
C GLU A 97 6.53 -20.92 -2.57
N ASN A 98 7.51 -20.99 -1.67
CA ASN A 98 8.61 -21.94 -1.73
C ASN A 98 8.49 -22.90 -0.54
N PRO A 99 7.98 -24.13 -0.76
CA PRO A 99 7.72 -25.08 0.32
C PRO A 99 9.01 -25.69 0.90
N ASP A 100 10.16 -25.52 0.25
CA ASP A 100 11.42 -26.15 0.65
C ASP A 100 12.12 -25.41 1.82
N VAL A 101 11.56 -24.30 2.28
CA VAL A 101 12.09 -23.49 3.40
C VAL A 101 11.05 -23.47 4.52
N MET A 102 11.37 -24.00 5.71
CA MET A 102 10.40 -24.19 6.81
C MET A 102 10.33 -23.05 7.84
N ASP A 103 11.38 -22.25 7.97
CA ASP A 103 11.54 -21.23 9.02
C ASP A 103 11.75 -19.82 8.47
N GLY A 104 11.28 -19.57 7.26
CA GLY A 104 11.55 -18.33 6.56
C GLY A 104 10.48 -17.24 6.65
N THR A 105 10.64 -16.24 5.80
CA THR A 105 9.85 -15.00 5.80
C THR A 105 8.49 -15.19 5.16
N GLN A 106 7.48 -14.65 5.82
CA GLN A 106 6.13 -14.49 5.34
C GLN A 106 5.87 -13.04 4.99
N TRP A 107 5.00 -12.81 4.01
CA TRP A 107 4.57 -11.47 3.65
C TRP A 107 3.15 -11.46 3.09
N ARG A 108 2.51 -10.31 3.24
CA ARG A 108 1.15 -10.04 2.75
C ARG A 108 1.07 -8.60 2.25
N VAL A 109 0.38 -8.42 1.15
CA VAL A 109 0.05 -7.14 0.54
C VAL A 109 -1.42 -7.17 0.20
N ASP A 110 -2.21 -6.30 0.80
CA ASP A 110 -3.59 -6.07 0.45
C ASP A 110 -3.86 -4.56 0.39
N ILE A 111 -3.85 -4.02 -0.83
CA ILE A 111 -3.87 -2.58 -1.08
C ILE A 111 -5.01 -2.28 -2.04
N ALA A 112 -5.79 -1.26 -1.73
CA ALA A 112 -6.65 -0.54 -2.66
C ALA A 112 -6.29 0.95 -2.55
N ALA A 113 -5.47 1.43 -3.48
CA ALA A 113 -4.90 2.77 -3.51
C ALA A 113 -4.57 3.15 -4.95
N CYS A 114 -4.33 4.44 -5.23
CA CYS A 114 -3.92 4.89 -6.58
C CYS A 114 -4.95 4.53 -7.69
N GLY A 115 -6.21 4.31 -7.32
CA GLY A 115 -7.26 3.84 -8.24
C GLY A 115 -7.13 2.37 -8.68
N LYS A 116 -6.25 1.59 -8.05
CA LYS A 116 -5.98 0.18 -8.36
C LYS A 116 -5.98 -0.66 -7.09
N SER A 117 -5.99 -1.98 -7.24
CA SER A 117 -5.92 -2.89 -6.10
C SER A 117 -5.08 -4.12 -6.39
N VAL A 118 -4.53 -4.68 -5.32
CA VAL A 118 -3.79 -5.94 -5.33
C VAL A 118 -4.02 -6.66 -4.01
N THR A 119 -4.17 -7.97 -4.09
CA THR A 119 -4.07 -8.87 -2.94
C THR A 119 -3.08 -9.96 -3.30
N SER A 120 -1.98 -10.02 -2.56
CA SER A 120 -0.88 -10.94 -2.81
C SER A 120 -0.25 -11.35 -1.49
N SER A 121 0.21 -12.59 -1.40
CA SER A 121 0.94 -13.07 -0.24
C SER A 121 2.05 -14.00 -0.67
N GLY A 122 2.99 -14.26 0.23
CA GLY A 122 3.95 -15.30 -0.01
C GLY A 122 4.69 -15.78 1.21
N TYR A 123 5.37 -16.89 0.97
CA TYR A 123 6.19 -17.60 1.92
C TYR A 123 7.46 -18.03 1.20
N ASN A 124 8.59 -17.39 1.53
CA ASN A 124 9.90 -17.67 0.94
C ASN A 124 9.98 -17.60 -0.60
N ALA A 125 8.97 -17.02 -1.25
CA ALA A 125 8.93 -16.75 -2.68
C ALA A 125 8.25 -15.40 -2.92
N TYR A 126 8.66 -14.70 -3.99
CA TYR A 126 8.44 -13.27 -4.09
C TYR A 126 8.35 -12.80 -5.55
N PRO A 127 7.64 -11.69 -5.83
CA PRO A 127 7.61 -11.07 -7.14
C PRO A 127 9.00 -10.67 -7.62
N GLY A 128 9.33 -10.98 -8.86
CA GLY A 128 10.62 -10.61 -9.48
C GLY A 128 11.77 -11.60 -9.26
N GLY A 129 11.61 -12.68 -8.50
CA GLY A 129 12.66 -13.71 -8.37
C GLY A 129 12.76 -14.38 -7.01
N ALA A 130 13.68 -15.34 -6.89
CA ALA A 130 13.67 -16.35 -5.85
C ALA A 130 14.18 -15.92 -4.46
N SER A 131 14.71 -14.71 -4.24
CA SER A 131 15.18 -14.34 -2.90
C SER A 131 15.16 -12.83 -2.64
N PRO A 132 14.33 -12.37 -1.71
CA PRO A 132 14.43 -11.14 -0.94
C PRO A 132 15.50 -11.18 0.13
N PRO A 133 16.13 -10.03 0.38
CA PRO A 133 15.75 -8.72 -0.18
C PRO A 133 16.10 -8.47 -1.66
N ASP A 134 16.56 -9.46 -2.44
CA ASP A 134 17.09 -9.31 -3.81
C ASP A 134 16.11 -9.51 -4.98
N GLY A 135 14.81 -9.76 -4.74
CA GLY A 135 13.80 -9.67 -5.80
C GLY A 135 13.54 -8.20 -6.11
N ASP A 136 14.10 -7.66 -7.19
CA ASP A 136 14.14 -6.20 -7.45
C ASP A 136 12.77 -5.52 -7.27
N ALA A 137 11.69 -6.13 -7.77
CA ALA A 137 10.34 -5.61 -7.60
C ALA A 137 9.87 -5.62 -6.13
N PHE A 138 10.04 -6.72 -5.40
CA PHE A 138 9.59 -6.82 -4.01
C PHE A 138 10.43 -5.93 -3.07
N ALA A 139 11.73 -5.87 -3.28
CA ALA A 139 12.64 -5.00 -2.54
C ALA A 139 12.27 -3.52 -2.68
N ARG A 140 12.01 -3.11 -3.93
CA ARG A 140 11.57 -1.77 -4.27
C ARG A 140 10.22 -1.44 -3.65
N PHE A 141 9.29 -2.40 -3.64
CA PHE A 141 8.02 -2.26 -2.94
C PHE A 141 8.20 -2.00 -1.44
N LEU A 142 9.00 -2.82 -0.74
CA LEU A 142 9.23 -2.64 0.70
C LEU A 142 9.88 -1.29 1.01
N ARG A 143 10.85 -0.87 0.19
CA ARG A 143 11.44 0.48 0.27
C ARG A 143 10.40 1.56 0.06
N ALA A 144 9.52 1.43 -0.94
CA ALA A 144 8.45 2.40 -1.20
C ALA A 144 7.50 2.54 0.00
N VAL A 145 7.19 1.43 0.69
CA VAL A 145 6.43 1.46 1.94
C VAL A 145 7.20 2.20 3.04
N GLY A 146 8.50 1.93 3.20
CA GLY A 146 9.35 2.65 4.16
C GLY A 146 9.39 4.17 3.92
N GLU A 147 9.52 4.59 2.65
CA GLU A 147 9.50 6.01 2.25
C GLU A 147 8.11 6.64 2.48
N LEU A 148 7.03 5.93 2.16
CA LEU A 148 5.66 6.36 2.47
C LEU A 148 5.48 6.59 3.98
N LEU A 149 6.15 5.78 4.79
CA LEU A 149 6.18 5.87 6.24
C LEU A 149 7.23 6.87 6.77
N GLY A 150 7.73 7.79 5.94
CA GLY A 150 8.70 8.82 6.34
C GLY A 150 10.10 8.27 6.60
N GLY A 151 10.54 7.29 5.81
CA GLY A 151 11.89 6.70 5.87
C GLY A 151 12.06 5.63 6.95
N ARG A 152 10.97 5.01 7.41
CA ARG A 152 11.01 3.94 8.43
C ARG A 152 11.52 2.64 7.84
N GLU A 153 12.14 1.82 8.69
CA GLU A 153 12.55 0.47 8.30
C GLU A 153 11.33 -0.40 7.97
N PHE A 154 11.38 -1.04 6.81
CA PHE A 154 10.36 -1.97 6.32
C PHE A 154 11.04 -2.97 5.39
N ARG A 155 11.51 -4.11 5.90
CA ARG A 155 12.28 -5.11 5.13
C ARG A 155 12.23 -6.52 5.71
#